data_AF-A0A1C9WXF7-F1
#
_entry.id   AF-A0A1C9WXF7-F1
#
_cell.length_a   1.000
_cell.length_b   1.000
_cell.length_c   1.000
_cell.angle_alpha   90.00
_cell.angle_beta   90.00
_cell.angle_gamma   90.00
#
_symmetry.space_group_name_H-M   'P 1'
#
loop_
_entity.id
_entity.type
_entity.pdbx_description
1 polymer ?
#
loop_
_entity_poly.entity_id
_entity_poly.type
_entity_poly.pdbx_seq_one_letter_code
_entity_poly.pdbx_strand_id
1 'polypeptide(L)' 'MPFYLEYTANQNAEIRSAVDGSDLHEALVRAVGAVREAGCRTALLRFSPEPSRAFGGGDVVAGYTETDGWEIPEQA' A
#
# COMPACT_ATOMS: atom_id res chain seq x y z
N MET A 1 -10.68 -6.88 -6.03
CA MET A 1 -9.51 -5.98 -6.01
C MET A 1 -8.49 -6.60 -5.10
N PRO A 2 -7.33 -7.03 -5.62
CA PRO A 2 -6.39 -7.80 -4.83
C PRO A 2 -5.35 -6.94 -4.10
N PHE A 3 -5.29 -5.63 -4.37
CA PHE A 3 -4.32 -4.74 -3.75
C PHE A 3 -4.91 -3.95 -2.58
N TYR A 4 -4.12 -3.84 -1.52
CA TYR A 4 -4.47 -3.14 -0.29
C TYR A 4 -3.33 -2.23 0.13
N LEU A 5 -3.64 -0.96 0.36
CA LEU A 5 -2.71 0.04 0.88
C LEU A 5 -2.88 0.13 2.40
N GLU A 6 -1.80 -0.06 3.12
CA GLU A 6 -1.71 0.05 4.58
C GLU A 6 -0.79 1.21 4.97
N TYR A 7 -1.26 2.13 5.80
CA TYR A 7 -0.49 3.31 6.20
C TYR A 7 -0.94 3.87 7.55
N THR A 8 -0.09 4.69 8.16
CA THR A 8 -0.46 5.47 9.35
C THR A 8 -0.77 6.91 8.98
N ALA A 9 -2.02 7.33 9.17
CA ALA A 9 -2.44 8.72 9.04
C ALA A 9 -2.35 9.44 10.39
N ASN A 10 -1.97 10.72 10.37
CA ASN A 10 -1.98 11.60 11.54
C ASN A 10 -1.28 11.00 12.80
N GLN A 11 -0.22 10.21 12.58
CA GLN A 11 0.61 9.55 13.59
C GLN A 11 -0.06 8.52 14.51
N ASN A 12 -1.38 8.30 14.40
CA ASN A 12 -2.13 7.46 15.35
C ASN A 12 -3.20 6.56 14.72
N ALA A 13 -3.54 6.73 13.44
CA ALA A 13 -4.59 5.95 12.78
C ALA A 13 -3.99 5.02 11.72
N GLU A 14 -4.06 3.73 11.96
CA GLU A 14 -3.74 2.70 10.96
C GLU A 14 -4.93 2.57 9.98
N ILE A 15 -4.66 2.78 8.70
CA ILE A 15 -5.67 2.72 7.64
C ILE A 15 -5.29 1.61 6.67
N ARG A 16 -6.28 0.76 6.34
CA ARG A 16 -6.22 -0.18 5.22
C ARG A 16 -7.28 0.21 4.20
N SER A 17 -6.84 0.54 2.98
CA SER A 17 -7.72 0.86 1.85
C SER A 17 -7.54 -0.15 0.73
N ALA A 18 -8.64 -0.57 0.10
CA ALA A 18 -8.53 -1.26 -1.19
C ALA A 18 -7.95 -0.30 -2.23
N VAL A 19 -7.14 -0.83 -3.15
CA VAL A 19 -6.58 -0.09 -4.28
C VAL A 19 -7.07 -0.75 -5.57
N ASP A 20 -7.70 0.07 -6.40
CA ASP A 20 -8.21 -0.33 -7.71
C ASP A 20 -7.05 -0.44 -8.70
N GLY A 21 -6.52 -1.63 -8.94
CA GLY A 21 -5.50 -1.85 -9.97
C GLY A 21 -5.69 -3.21 -10.64
N SER A 22 -5.53 -3.25 -11.96
CA SER A 22 -5.51 -4.52 -12.71
C SER A 22 -4.15 -5.23 -12.60
N ASP A 23 -3.09 -4.46 -12.34
CA ASP A 23 -1.74 -4.95 -12.07
C ASP A 23 -1.03 -4.14 -10.96
N LEU A 24 0.19 -4.55 -10.60
CA LEU A 24 0.99 -3.90 -9.57
C LEU A 24 1.34 -2.45 -9.94
N HIS A 25 1.62 -2.17 -11.22
CA HIS A 25 2.02 -0.83 -11.65
C HIS A 25 0.87 0.16 -11.47
N GLU A 26 -0.33 -0.19 -11.94
CA GLU A 26 -1.53 0.62 -11.73
C GLU A 26 -1.86 0.82 -10.25
N ALA A 27 -1.71 -0.24 -9.43
CA ALA A 27 -1.92 -0.17 -8.00
C ALA A 27 -0.95 0.81 -7.34
N LEU A 28 0.34 0.78 -7.70
CA LEU A 28 1.35 1.71 -7.18
C LEU A 28 1.03 3.15 -7.56
N VAL A 29 0.73 3.43 -8.83
CA VAL A 29 0.41 4.79 -9.31
C VAL A 29 -0.78 5.38 -8.54
N ARG A 30 -1.83 4.58 -8.31
CA ARG A 30 -3.01 5.03 -7.55
C ARG A 30 -2.72 5.17 -6.06
N ALA A 31 -1.93 4.26 -5.50
CA ALA A 31 -1.53 4.31 -4.11
C ALA A 31 -0.68 5.55 -3.80
N VAL A 32 0.17 6.02 -4.74
CA VAL A 32 0.95 7.28 -4.59
C VAL A 32 0.04 8.48 -4.30
N GLY A 33 -1.06 8.61 -5.03
CA GLY A 33 -2.02 9.70 -4.81
C GLY A 33 -2.57 9.67 -3.38
N ALA A 34 -3.02 8.50 -2.95
CA ALA A 34 -3.59 8.31 -1.61
C ALA A 34 -2.59 8.60 -0.48
N VAL A 35 -1.33 8.14 -0.58
CA VAL A 35 -0.32 8.41 0.47
C VAL A 35 0.09 9.88 0.52
N ARG A 36 0.15 10.57 -0.63
CA ARG A 36 0.46 12.00 -0.69
C ARG A 36 -0.65 12.86 -0.11
N GLU A 37 -1.91 12.58 -0.47
CA GLU A 37 -3.07 13.28 0.07
C GLU A 37 -3.20 13.07 1.59
N ALA A 38 -2.86 11.88 2.08
CA ALA A 38 -2.90 11.56 3.51
C ALA A 38 -1.69 12.06 4.31
N GLY A 39 -0.65 12.61 3.67
CA GLY A 39 0.58 13.04 4.34
C GLY A 39 1.33 11.90 5.04
N CYS A 40 1.33 10.70 4.43
CA CYS A 40 1.95 9.52 5.03
C CYS A 40 3.46 9.50 4.83
N ARG A 41 4.18 9.20 5.92
CA ARG A 41 5.63 8.99 5.88
C ARG A 41 6.03 7.61 5.41
N THR A 42 5.23 6.62 5.76
CA THR A 42 5.44 5.21 5.42
C THR A 42 4.13 4.55 5.05
N ALA A 43 4.19 3.65 4.07
CA ALA A 43 3.05 2.80 3.70
C ALA A 43 3.54 1.45 3.17
N LEU A 44 2.65 0.46 3.16
CA LEU A 44 2.86 -0.84 2.56
C LEU A 44 1.75 -1.09 1.54
N LEU A 45 2.13 -1.55 0.36
CA LEU A 45 1.19 -2.12 -0.60
C LEU A 45 1.25 -3.63 -0.45
N ARG A 46 0.08 -4.22 -0.20
CA ARG A 46 -0.10 -5.66 -0.07
C ARG A 46 -0.94 -6.22 -1.21
N PHE A 47 -0.60 -7.42 -1.64
CA PHE A 47 -1.41 -8.22 -2.56
C PHE A 47 -2.08 -9.37 -1.79
N SER A 48 -3.38 -9.54 -2.00
CA SER A 48 -4.17 -10.63 -1.44
C SER A 48 -5.18 -11.06 -2.50
N PRO A 49 -5.07 -12.27 -3.07
CA PRO A 49 -6.00 -12.76 -4.08
C PRO A 49 -7.43 -12.92 -3.50
N GLU A 50 -7.52 -13.20 -2.20
CA GLU A 50 -8.78 -13.23 -1.47
C GLU A 50 -9.02 -11.88 -0.78
N PRO A 51 -10.27 -11.39 -0.73
CA PRO A 51 -10.57 -10.13 -0.07
C PRO A 51 -10.42 -10.26 1.45
N SER A 52 -9.30 -9.75 1.98
CA SER A 52 -9.04 -9.68 3.41
C SER A 52 -9.18 -8.24 3.91
N ARG A 53 -9.98 -8.07 4.98
CA ARG A 53 -10.12 -6.80 5.70
C ARG A 53 -9.17 -6.67 6.88
N ALA A 54 -8.43 -7.73 7.22
CA ALA A 54 -7.50 -7.70 8.34
C ALA A 54 -6.22 -6.94 7.96
N PHE A 55 -5.76 -6.06 8.85
CA PHE A 55 -4.46 -5.42 8.71
C PHE A 55 -3.35 -6.48 8.75
N GLY A 56 -2.29 -6.30 7.96
CA GLY A 56 -1.23 -7.28 7.79
C GLY A 56 -1.58 -8.48 6.90
N GLY A 57 -2.82 -8.56 6.39
CA GLY A 57 -3.24 -9.66 5.52
C GLY A 57 -2.75 -9.51 4.08
N GLY A 58 -2.26 -10.61 3.49
CA GLY A 58 -1.68 -10.65 2.14
C GLY A 58 -0.17 -10.44 2.14
N ASP A 59 0.46 -10.60 0.98
CA ASP A 59 1.91 -10.45 0.81
C ASP A 59 2.29 -8.99 0.59
N VAL A 60 3.38 -8.54 1.20
CA VAL A 60 3.93 -7.20 0.92
C VAL A 60 4.58 -7.24 -0.46
N VAL A 61 4.08 -6.41 -1.37
CA VAL A 61 4.59 -6.30 -2.75
C VAL A 61 5.34 -5.00 -3.00
N ALA A 62 5.13 -3.98 -2.15
CA ALA A 62 5.94 -2.77 -2.16
C ALA A 62 5.91 -2.07 -0.79
N GLY A 63 7.01 -1.43 -0.43
CA GLY A 63 7.09 -0.47 0.68
C GLY A 63 7.19 0.96 0.14
N TYR A 64 6.60 1.92 0.83
CA TYR A 64 6.71 3.35 0.52
C TYR A 64 7.40 4.08 1.66
N THR A 65 8.36 4.94 1.33
CA THR A 65 8.81 6.02 2.21
C THR A 65 8.63 7.37 1.52
N GLU A 66 8.42 8.43 2.30
CA GLU A 66 8.36 9.80 1.77
C GLU A 66 9.66 10.20 1.04
N THR A 67 10.80 9.64 1.46
CA THR A 67 12.12 9.98 0.92
C THR A 67 12.43 9.25 -0.38
N ASP A 68 12.15 7.95 -0.44
CA ASP A 68 12.61 7.05 -1.51
C ASP A 68 11.49 6.68 -2.49
N GLY A 69 10.23 6.92 -2.11
CA GLY A 69 9.08 6.50 -2.89
C GLY A 69 8.77 5.02 -2.70
N TRP A 70 8.25 4.37 -3.74
CA TRP A 70 7.93 2.94 -3.72
C TRP A 70 9.16 2.08 -4.01
N GLU A 71 9.44 1.14 -3.11
CA GLU A 71 10.46 0.11 -3.26
C GLU A 71 9.77 -1.26 -3.36
N ILE A 72 10.10 -2.02 -4.40
CA ILE A 72 9.62 -3.39 -4.60
C ILE A 72 10.68 -4.31 -4.00
N PRO A 73 10.33 -5.21 -3.04
CA PRO A 73 11.28 -6.15 -2.50
C PRO A 73 11.85 -7.02 -3.63
N GLU A 74 13.18 -7.11 -3.74
CA GLU A 74 13.79 -8.13 -4.60
C GLU A 74 13.31 -9.49 -4.12
N GLN A 75 12.68 -10.26 -5.01
CA GLN A 75 12.25 -11.61 -4.69
C GLN A 75 13.50 -12.46 -4.48
N ALA A 76 13.78 -12.83 -3.24
CA ALA A 76 14.85 -13.75 -2.86
C ALA A 76 14.52 -15.20 -3.27
#